data_AF-A0A520GF08-F1
#
_entry.id   AF-A0A520GF08-F1
#
_cell.length_a   1.000
_cell.length_b   1.000
_cell.length_c   1.000
_cell.angle_alpha   90.00
_cell.angle_beta   90.00
_cell.angle_gamma   90.00
#
_symmetry.space_group_name_H-M   'P 1'
#
loop_
_entity.id
_entity.type
_entity.pdbx_description
1 polymer ?
#
loop_
_entity_poly.entity_id
_entity_poly.type
_entity_poly.pdbx_seq_one_letter_code
_entity_poly.pdbx_strand_id
1 'polypeptide(L)'
;MLNRRTFTSAAAISAAAIAVPHVHAQPKLEKTKISIAVGGKAAFYYLPLTITEQLGYFKAEGLDVEISDFAGGSRALQAVVGGSADVCSGAFEHTINLQAKNQFFQCFVLQGRAPQIA
;
A
#
# COMPACT_ATOMS: atom_id res chain seq x y z
N MET A 1 18.33 14.92 51.78
CA MET A 1 19.63 15.33 51.21
C MET A 1 19.95 14.42 50.03
N LEU A 2 19.95 14.93 48.80
CA LEU A 2 20.30 14.16 47.61
C LEU A 2 21.80 13.81 47.65
N ASN A 3 22.13 12.52 47.66
CA ASN A 3 23.52 12.06 47.68
C ASN A 3 24.10 12.07 46.25
N ARG A 4 25.36 12.51 46.07
CA ARG A 4 26.00 12.65 44.73
C ARG A 4 25.99 11.34 43.94
N ARG A 5 26.00 10.20 44.65
CA ARG A 5 25.89 8.86 44.06
C ARG A 5 24.49 8.56 43.49
N THR A 6 23.43 8.98 44.18
CA THR A 6 22.05 8.81 43.68
C THR A 6 21.78 9.72 42.49
N PHE A 7 22.37 10.92 42.46
CA PHE A 7 22.23 11.86 41.35
C PHE A 7 22.95 11.36 40.07
N THR A 8 24.15 10.81 40.22
CA THR A 8 24.93 10.27 39.09
C THR A 8 24.30 9.01 38.51
N SER A 9 23.79 8.10 39.35
CA SER A 9 23.06 6.91 38.87
C SER A 9 21.75 7.26 38.16
N ALA A 10 20.99 8.25 38.68
CA ALA A 10 19.75 8.69 38.04
C ALA A 10 20.01 9.36 36.68
N ALA A 11 21.07 10.16 36.57
CA ALA A 11 21.46 10.79 35.29
C ALA A 11 21.88 9.77 34.22
N ALA A 12 22.58 8.69 34.63
CA ALA A 12 23.01 7.64 33.70
C ALA A 12 21.83 6.83 33.12
N ILE A 13 20.80 6.56 33.93
CA ILE A 13 19.59 5.83 33.49
C ILE A 13 18.76 6.69 32.53
N SER A 14 18.60 7.99 32.83
CA SER A 14 17.87 8.92 31.96
C SER A 14 18.58 9.13 30.61
N ALA A 15 19.92 9.14 30.59
CA ALA A 15 20.69 9.24 29.34
C ALA A 15 20.58 7.96 28.48
N ALA A 16 20.51 6.79 29.11
CA ALA A 16 20.35 5.52 28.41
C ALA A 16 18.98 5.37 27.73
N ALA A 17 17.90 5.92 28.32
CA ALA A 17 16.55 5.86 27.76
C ALA A 17 16.37 6.68 26.47
N ILE A 18 17.19 7.72 26.26
CA ILE A 18 17.16 8.58 25.06
C ILE A 18 17.99 7.96 23.91
N ALA A 19 18.95 7.10 24.24
CA ALA A 19 19.87 6.47 23.29
C ALA A 19 19.35 5.14 22.72
N VAL A 20 18.21 4.62 23.17
CA VAL A 20 17.61 3.42 22.59
C VAL A 20 16.92 3.84 21.30
N PRO A 21 17.36 3.38 20.11
CA PRO A 21 16.58 3.60 18.90
C PRO A 21 15.18 3.02 19.15
N HIS A 22 14.14 3.84 18.96
CA HIS A 22 12.77 3.38 18.99
C HIS A 22 12.62 2.33 17.90
N VAL A 23 12.76 1.05 18.26
CA VAL A 23 12.46 -0.07 17.38
C VAL A 23 10.94 -0.10 17.25
N HIS A 24 10.42 0.68 16.32
CA HIS A 24 9.05 0.52 15.89
C HIS A 24 8.96 -0.81 15.17
N ALA A 25 8.37 -1.81 15.85
CA ALA A 25 7.97 -3.05 15.19
C ALA A 25 7.04 -2.67 14.04
N GLN A 26 7.36 -3.16 12.84
CA GLN A 26 6.49 -2.98 11.68
C GLN A 26 5.12 -3.57 12.04
N PRO A 27 4.02 -2.82 11.92
CA PRO A 27 2.72 -3.33 12.29
C PRO A 27 2.41 -4.58 11.45
N LYS A 28 1.83 -5.59 12.11
CA LYS A 28 1.37 -6.80 11.42
C LYS A 28 0.36 -6.39 10.36
N LEU A 29 0.47 -6.96 9.15
CA LEU A 29 -0.51 -6.76 8.09
C LEU A 29 -1.91 -7.12 8.58
N GLU A 30 -2.86 -6.19 8.40
CA GLU A 30 -4.26 -6.37 8.76
C GLU A 30 -4.96 -7.39 7.84
N LYS A 31 -4.53 -7.44 6.57
CA LYS A 31 -5.03 -8.36 5.55
C LYS A 31 -3.88 -8.77 4.64
N THR A 32 -3.70 -10.08 4.46
CA THR A 32 -2.62 -10.65 3.64
C THR A 32 -3.11 -11.10 2.27
N LYS A 33 -4.34 -11.62 2.17
CA LYS A 33 -4.95 -12.01 0.89
C LYS A 33 -5.66 -10.81 0.26
N ILE A 34 -5.21 -10.35 -0.90
CA ILE A 34 -5.75 -9.17 -1.60
C ILE A 34 -6.15 -9.54 -3.02
N SER A 35 -7.33 -9.10 -3.43
CA SER A 35 -7.82 -9.24 -4.80
C SER A 35 -7.73 -7.92 -5.56
N ILE A 36 -7.04 -7.93 -6.71
CA ILE A 36 -6.89 -6.77 -7.59
C ILE A 36 -7.68 -7.02 -8.87
N ALA A 37 -8.58 -6.10 -9.21
CA ALA A 37 -9.25 -6.05 -10.51
C ALA A 37 -8.49 -5.10 -11.45
N VAL A 38 -8.19 -5.56 -12.66
CA VAL A 38 -7.56 -4.75 -13.71
C VAL A 38 -8.31 -4.91 -15.03
N GLY A 39 -8.41 -3.83 -15.80
CA GLY A 39 -9.06 -3.85 -17.10
C GLY A 39 -8.04 -3.83 -18.23
N GLY A 40 -7.64 -5.00 -18.73
CA GLY A 40 -6.68 -5.15 -19.81
C GLY A 40 -5.24 -5.28 -19.32
N LYS A 41 -4.97 -6.26 -18.44
CA LYS A 41 -3.66 -6.48 -17.78
C LYS A 41 -2.46 -6.50 -18.74
N ALA A 42 -2.65 -7.02 -19.94
CA ALA A 42 -1.59 -7.13 -20.95
C ALA A 42 -1.17 -5.78 -21.57
N ALA A 43 -1.92 -4.70 -21.36
CA ALA A 43 -1.56 -3.39 -21.87
C ALA A 43 -0.32 -2.82 -21.17
N PHE A 44 0.53 -2.13 -21.92
CA PHE A 44 1.74 -1.47 -21.38
C PHE A 44 1.43 -0.51 -20.22
N TYR A 45 0.22 0.07 -20.24
CA TYR A 45 -0.32 0.91 -19.17
C TYR A 45 -0.27 0.25 -17.77
N TYR A 46 -0.35 -1.09 -17.70
CA TYR A 46 -0.27 -1.88 -16.46
C TYR A 46 1.03 -2.67 -16.33
N LEU A 47 2.09 -2.28 -17.05
CA LEU A 47 3.40 -2.90 -16.91
C LEU A 47 3.89 -2.91 -15.45
N PRO A 48 3.76 -1.81 -14.65
CA PRO A 48 4.14 -1.83 -13.23
C PRO A 48 3.43 -2.90 -12.40
N LEU A 49 2.13 -3.13 -12.64
CA LEU A 49 1.40 -4.21 -11.99
C LEU A 49 1.95 -5.58 -12.38
N THR A 50 2.18 -5.79 -13.68
CA THR A 50 2.66 -7.07 -14.22
C THR A 50 4.06 -7.41 -13.73
N ILE A 51 5.00 -6.46 -13.72
CA ILE A 51 6.35 -6.70 -13.20
C ILE A 51 6.34 -6.95 -11.69
N THR A 52 5.46 -6.29 -10.93
CA THR A 52 5.33 -6.48 -9.48
C THR A 52 4.88 -7.92 -9.16
N GLU A 53 3.94 -8.45 -9.94
CA GLU A 53 3.51 -9.85 -9.85
C GLU A 53 4.65 -10.82 -10.26
N GLN A 54 5.24 -10.62 -11.44
CA GLN A 54 6.22 -11.54 -12.01
C GLN A 54 7.53 -11.61 -11.21
N LEU A 55 7.97 -10.48 -10.66
CA LEU A 55 9.17 -10.41 -9.81
C LEU A 55 8.90 -10.79 -8.35
N GLY A 56 7.64 -11.11 -8.02
CA GLY A 56 7.26 -11.58 -6.69
C GLY A 56 7.28 -10.51 -5.60
N TYR A 57 7.18 -9.23 -5.95
CA TYR A 57 7.26 -8.13 -4.98
C TYR A 57 6.08 -8.11 -4.00
N PHE A 58 4.88 -8.53 -4.41
CA PHE A 58 3.78 -8.71 -3.46
C PHE A 58 4.12 -9.76 -2.38
N LYS A 59 4.71 -10.89 -2.79
CA LYS A 59 5.11 -11.96 -1.87
C LYS A 59 6.25 -11.51 -0.96
N ALA A 60 7.18 -10.71 -1.45
CA ALA A 60 8.27 -10.13 -0.65
C ALA A 60 7.72 -9.26 0.50
N GLU A 61 6.59 -8.59 0.29
CA GLU A 61 5.86 -7.83 1.31
C GLU A 61 4.87 -8.67 2.13
N GLY A 62 4.86 -10.01 1.97
CA GLY A 62 3.97 -10.90 2.72
C GLY A 62 2.51 -10.91 2.24
N LEU A 63 2.24 -10.41 1.03
CA LEU A 63 0.90 -10.38 0.44
C LEU A 63 0.68 -11.58 -0.50
N ASP A 64 -0.51 -12.17 -0.40
CA ASP A 64 -1.06 -13.16 -1.32
C ASP A 64 -2.05 -12.45 -2.26
N VAL A 65 -1.59 -12.11 -3.46
CA VAL A 65 -2.35 -11.26 -4.39
C VAL A 65 -2.91 -12.08 -5.54
N GLU A 66 -4.24 -12.03 -5.70
CA GLU A 66 -4.95 -12.56 -6.86
C GLU A 66 -5.33 -11.42 -7.81
N ILE A 67 -4.94 -11.52 -9.09
CA ILE A 67 -5.22 -10.49 -10.10
C ILE A 67 -6.26 -11.02 -11.10
N SER A 68 -7.43 -10.39 -11.10
CA SER A 68 -8.51 -10.66 -12.06
C SER A 68 -8.43 -9.67 -13.23
N ASP A 69 -8.23 -10.18 -14.44
CA ASP A 69 -8.24 -9.38 -15.67
C ASP A 69 -9.64 -9.32 -16.29
N PHE A 70 -10.07 -8.11 -16.63
CA PHE A 70 -11.36 -7.82 -17.23
C PHE A 70 -11.17 -7.17 -18.61
N ALA A 71 -12.20 -7.25 -19.45
CA ALA A 71 -12.19 -6.64 -20.78
C ALA A 71 -12.03 -5.10 -20.80
N GLY A 72 -12.15 -4.41 -19.65
CA GLY A 72 -11.94 -2.98 -19.56
C GLY A 72 -12.06 -2.41 -18.14
N GLY A 73 -11.58 -1.18 -17.94
CA GLY A 73 -11.47 -0.54 -16.62
C GLY A 73 -12.81 -0.34 -15.92
N SER A 74 -13.91 -0.13 -16.65
CA SER A 74 -15.25 -0.02 -16.07
C SER A 74 -15.73 -1.31 -15.41
N ARG A 75 -15.40 -2.48 -15.99
CA ARG A 75 -15.71 -3.79 -15.39
C ARG A 75 -14.85 -4.08 -14.17
N ALA A 76 -13.56 -3.73 -14.23
CA ALA A 76 -12.67 -3.81 -13.08
C ALA A 76 -13.17 -2.92 -11.91
N LEU A 77 -13.59 -1.69 -12.21
CA LEU A 77 -14.17 -0.79 -11.22
C LEU A 77 -15.47 -1.34 -10.62
N GLN A 78 -16.34 -1.94 -11.44
CA GLN A 78 -17.56 -2.59 -10.97
C GLN A 78 -17.27 -3.73 -9.99
N ALA A 79 -16.19 -4.50 -10.20
CA ALA A 79 -15.81 -5.58 -9.27
C ALA A 79 -15.50 -5.03 -7.87
N VAL A 80 -14.77 -3.91 -7.79
CA VAL A 80 -14.45 -3.30 -6.49
C VAL A 80 -15.68 -2.63 -5.86
N VAL A 81 -16.47 -1.90 -6.65
CA VAL A 81 -17.73 -1.30 -6.16
C VAL A 81 -18.72 -2.37 -5.66
N GLY A 82 -18.74 -3.53 -6.31
CA GLY A 82 -19.57 -4.69 -5.92
C GLY A 82 -18.98 -5.54 -4.80
N GLY A 83 -17.76 -5.27 -4.34
CA GLY A 83 -17.09 -6.01 -3.26
C GLY A 83 -16.52 -7.37 -3.66
N SER A 84 -16.45 -7.70 -4.95
CA SER A 84 -15.80 -8.93 -5.43
C SER A 84 -14.29 -8.77 -5.67
N ALA A 85 -13.77 -7.55 -5.59
CA ALA A 85 -12.34 -7.25 -5.54
C ALA A 85 -12.05 -6.18 -4.47
N ASP A 86 -10.84 -6.20 -3.91
CA ASP A 86 -10.41 -5.26 -2.86
C ASP A 86 -9.90 -3.93 -3.45
N VAL A 87 -9.16 -4.02 -4.56
CA VAL A 87 -8.46 -2.88 -5.17
C VAL A 87 -8.67 -2.89 -6.68
N CYS A 88 -8.78 -1.71 -7.28
CA CYS A 88 -8.79 -1.53 -8.73
C CYS A 88 -7.43 -1.03 -9.18
N SER A 89 -6.82 -1.70 -10.16
CA SER A 89 -5.75 -1.12 -10.98
C SER A 89 -6.40 -0.58 -12.26
N GLY A 90 -6.57 0.74 -12.33
CA GLY A 90 -7.29 1.40 -13.41
C GLY A 90 -7.02 2.90 -13.47
N ALA A 91 -7.78 3.57 -14.32
CA ALA A 91 -7.58 4.99 -14.62
C ALA A 91 -7.97 5.90 -13.44
N PHE A 92 -7.20 6.96 -13.22
CA PHE A 92 -7.35 7.85 -12.06
C PHE A 92 -8.69 8.58 -12.05
N GLU A 93 -9.19 9.00 -13.22
CA GLU A 93 -10.46 9.71 -13.37
C GLU A 93 -11.68 8.92 -12.88
N HIS A 94 -11.56 7.60 -12.72
CA HIS A 94 -12.60 6.80 -12.05
C HIS A 94 -12.87 7.28 -10.62
N THR A 95 -11.85 7.73 -9.89
CA THR A 95 -12.02 8.29 -8.54
C THR A 95 -12.87 9.56 -8.55
N ILE A 96 -12.62 10.45 -9.51
CA ILE A 96 -13.38 11.70 -9.71
C ILE A 96 -14.83 11.38 -10.09
N ASN A 97 -15.03 10.47 -11.05
CA ASN A 97 -16.34 10.06 -11.52
C ASN A 97 -17.19 9.39 -10.43
N LEU A 98 -16.55 8.61 -9.55
CA LEU A 98 -17.20 7.98 -8.40
C LEU A 98 -17.54 8.99 -7.31
N GLN A 99 -16.66 9.96 -7.06
CA GLN A 99 -16.92 11.03 -6.09
C GLN A 99 -18.16 11.85 -6.47
N ALA A 100 -18.37 12.13 -7.77
CA ALA A 100 -19.59 12.77 -8.26
C ALA A 100 -20.88 11.96 -7.97
N LYS A 101 -20.75 10.68 -7.63
CA LYS A 101 -21.84 9.77 -7.25
C LYS A 101 -21.85 9.46 -5.74
N ASN A 102 -21.17 10.25 -4.92
CA ASN A 102 -20.98 10.02 -3.48
C ASN A 102 -20.30 8.68 -3.14
N GLN A 103 -19.49 8.15 -4.05
CA GLN A 103 -18.67 6.96 -3.82
C GLN A 103 -17.20 7.40 -3.65
N PHE A 104 -16.69 7.32 -2.43
CA PHE A 104 -15.39 7.86 -2.07
C PHE A 104 -14.31 6.79 -2.21
N PHE A 105 -13.54 6.88 -3.30
CA PHE A 105 -12.42 6.00 -3.59
C PHE A 105 -11.13 6.80 -3.64
N GLN A 106 -10.04 6.23 -3.12
CA GLN A 106 -8.74 6.87 -3.06
C GLN A 106 -7.75 6.17 -3.98
N CYS A 107 -7.10 6.95 -4.84
CA CYS A 107 -5.88 6.50 -5.51
C CYS A 107 -4.71 6.61 -4.52
N PHE A 108 -4.03 5.49 -4.26
CA PHE A 108 -2.88 5.44 -3.35
C PHE A 108 -1.55 5.09 -4.05
N VAL A 109 -1.59 4.69 -5.33
CA VAL A 109 -0.39 4.48 -6.17
C VAL A 109 -0.65 5.02 -7.57
N LEU A 110 0.19 5.96 -8.04
CA LEU A 110 0.22 6.39 -9.43
C LEU A 110 1.26 5.58 -10.22
N GLN A 111 0.79 4.56 -10.94
CA GLN A 111 1.66 3.64 -11.70
C GLN A 111 2.37 4.34 -12.88
N GLY A 112 1.72 5.35 -13.49
CA GLY A 112 2.29 6.15 -14.56
C GLY A 112 3.25 7.26 -14.11
N ARG A 113 3.76 7.23 -12.86
CA ARG A 113 4.70 8.26 -12.38
C ARG A 113 6.12 8.06 -12.93
N ALA A 114 6.55 6.83 -13.24
CA ALA A 114 7.86 6.57 -13.82
C ALA A 114 7.97 5.18 -14.50
N PRO A 115 8.72 5.05 -15.62
CA PRO A 115 9.10 6.12 -16.51
C PRO A 115 7.88 6.49 -17.37
N GLN A 116 7.44 7.74 -17.29
CA GLN A 116 6.49 8.26 -18.26
C GLN A 116 7.14 8.12 -19.63
N ILE A 117 6.45 7.46 -20.58
CA ILE A 117 6.85 7.54 -21.99
C ILE A 117 6.80 9.03 -22.33
N ALA A 118 7.97 9.61 -22.63
CA ALA A 118 8.11 10.96 -23.12
C ALA A 118 7.53 11.08 -24.54
#